data_AF-A0A532BCT7-F1
#
_entry.id   AF-A0A532BCT7-F1
#
_cell.length_a   1.000
_cell.length_b   1.000
_cell.length_c   1.000
_cell.angle_alpha   90.00
_cell.angle_beta   90.00
_cell.angle_gamma   90.00
#
_symmetry.space_group_name_H-M   'P 1'
#
loop_
_entity.id
_entity.type
_entity.pdbx_description
1 polymer ?
#
loop_
_entity_poly.entity_id
_entity_poly.type
_entity_poly.pdbx_seq_one_letter_code
_entity_poly.pdbx_strand_id
1 'polypeptide(L)' 'MRRMSLTSELVALCHREETDPGPDRSWTQLTDEDFRALALRLSGEAGETPLWVFAYGSLIW' A
#
# COMPACT_ATOMS: atom_id res chain seq x y z
N MET A 1 -35.25 12.71 -6.31
CA MET A 1 -33.98 11.93 -6.35
C MET A 1 -34.15 10.71 -5.45
N ARG A 2 -33.74 9.52 -5.88
CA ARG A 2 -33.84 8.30 -5.06
C ARG A 2 -32.67 8.27 -4.06
N ARG A 3 -32.95 8.29 -2.76
CA ARG A 3 -31.91 8.17 -1.72
C ARG A 3 -31.41 6.73 -1.70
N MET A 4 -30.15 6.51 -2.04
CA MET A 4 -29.50 5.22 -1.80
C MET A 4 -29.17 5.11 -0.31
N SER A 5 -29.39 3.94 0.27
CA SER A 5 -29.08 3.63 1.66
C SER A 5 -28.36 2.29 1.66
N LEU A 6 -27.20 2.24 2.34
CA LEU A 6 -26.46 1.01 2.57
C LEU A 6 -27.12 0.30 3.76
N THR A 7 -27.96 -0.71 3.49
CA THR A 7 -28.65 -1.46 4.54
C THR A 7 -27.79 -2.60 5.06
N SER A 8 -28.11 -3.11 6.25
CA SER A 8 -27.46 -4.29 6.85
C SER A 8 -27.47 -5.50 5.91
N GLU A 9 -28.58 -5.71 5.20
CA GLU A 9 -28.76 -6.83 4.28
C GLU A 9 -27.80 -6.71 3.09
N LEU A 10 -27.58 -5.49 2.60
CA LEU A 10 -26.62 -5.23 1.51
C LEU A 10 -25.17 -5.39 1.97
N VAL A 11 -24.83 -5.00 3.20
CA VAL A 11 -23.50 -5.23 3.79
C VAL A 11 -23.24 -6.73 3.98
N ALA A 12 -24.25 -7.48 4.41
CA ALA A 12 -24.13 -8.93 4.61
C ALA A 12 -23.81 -9.69 3.32
N LEU A 13 -24.17 -9.17 2.14
CA LEU A 13 -23.85 -9.78 0.85
C LEU A 13 -22.35 -9.79 0.53
N CYS A 14 -21.57 -8.87 1.11
CA CYS A 14 -20.13 -8.74 0.83
C CYS A 14 -19.25 -8.87 2.07
N HIS A 15 -19.83 -9.06 3.26
CA HIS A 15 -19.07 -9.27 4.48
C HIS A 15 -18.30 -10.60 4.40
N ARG A 16 -17.01 -10.54 4.74
CA ARG A 16 -16.15 -11.71 4.93
C ARG A 16 -15.38 -11.54 6.23
N GLU A 17 -15.34 -12.60 7.03
CA GLU A 17 -14.38 -12.68 8.14
C GLU A 17 -13.02 -12.97 7.53
N GLU A 18 -12.13 -11.99 7.53
CA GLU A 18 -10.75 -12.15 7.10
C GLU A 18 -9.89 -12.38 8.34
N THR A 19 -9.30 -13.57 8.45
CA THR A 19 -8.34 -13.85 9.52
C THR A 19 -7.06 -13.08 9.23
N ASP A 20 -6.59 -12.27 10.18
CA ASP A 20 -5.27 -11.67 10.10
C ASP A 20 -4.21 -12.76 10.26
N PRO A 21 -3.45 -13.12 9.19
CA PRO A 21 -2.42 -14.15 9.27
C PRO A 21 -1.20 -13.68 10.08
N GLY A 22 -1.16 -12.40 10.47
CA GLY A 22 0.02 -11.74 10.98
C GLY A 22 1.04 -11.46 9.88
N PRO A 23 2.20 -10.92 10.24
CA PRO A 23 3.26 -10.61 9.28
C PRO A 23 3.82 -11.90 8.64
N ASP A 24 4.05 -11.85 7.33
CA ASP A 24 4.74 -12.91 6.60
C ASP A 24 6.18 -13.07 7.12
N ARG A 25 6.57 -14.28 7.53
CA ARG A 25 7.91 -14.56 8.08
C ARG A 25 9.02 -14.49 7.03
N SER A 26 8.69 -14.59 5.75
CA SER A 26 9.62 -14.39 4.65
C SER A 26 9.88 -12.90 4.38
N TRP A 27 9.00 -12.03 4.88
CA TRP A 27 9.14 -10.60 4.69
C TRP A 27 10.25 -10.04 5.59
N THR A 28 11.14 -9.27 5.00
CA THR A 28 12.17 -8.53 5.72
C THR A 28 11.83 -7.05 5.63
N GLN A 29 11.68 -6.40 6.77
CA GLN A 29 11.47 -4.97 6.83
C GLN A 29 12.73 -4.23 6.37
N LEU A 30 12.56 -3.28 5.45
CA LEU A 30 13.63 -2.36 5.09
C LEU A 30 13.87 -1.37 6.24
N THR A 31 15.14 -1.18 6.57
CA THR A 31 15.60 -0.14 7.48
C THR A 31 15.74 1.19 6.76
N ASP A 32 15.88 2.28 7.52
CA ASP A 32 16.17 3.61 6.96
C ASP A 32 17.49 3.63 6.16
N GLU A 33 18.45 2.79 6.53
CA GLU A 33 19.70 2.61 5.79
C GLU A 33 19.44 1.96 4.42
N ASP A 34 18.63 0.92 4.39
CA ASP A 34 18.29 0.22 3.15
C ASP A 34 17.58 1.17 2.17
N PHE A 35 16.64 1.98 2.67
CA PHE A 35 15.99 3.00 1.86
C PHE A 35 16.97 4.01 1.29
N ARG A 36 17.94 4.48 2.09
CA ARG A 36 18.96 5.44 1.64
C ARG A 36 19.85 4.84 0.57
N ALA A 37 20.31 3.61 0.77
CA ALA A 37 21.12 2.89 -0.21
C ALA A 37 20.37 2.70 -1.54
N LEU A 38 19.09 2.36 -1.47
CA LEU A 38 18.24 2.21 -2.65
C LEU A 38 18.07 3.53 -3.40
N ALA A 39 17.80 4.62 -2.68
CA ALA A 39 17.62 5.95 -3.28
C ALA A 39 18.89 6.44 -3.99
N LEU A 40 20.07 6.26 -3.38
CA LEU A 40 21.34 6.62 -3.99
C LEU A 40 21.60 5.81 -5.27
N ARG A 41 21.37 4.50 -5.23
CA ARG A 41 21.55 3.63 -6.39
C ARG A 41 20.63 4.02 -7.55
N LEU A 42 19.34 4.17 -7.28
CA LEU A 42 18.34 4.53 -8.30
C LEU A 42 18.59 5.92 -8.89
N SER A 43 19.00 6.88 -8.07
CA SER A 43 19.40 8.22 -8.54
C SER A 43 20.60 8.14 -9.48
N GLY A 44 21.62 7.34 -9.13
CA GLY A 44 22.77 7.11 -10.01
C GLY A 44 22.41 6.43 -11.33
N GLU A 45 21.49 5.46 -11.31
CA GLU A 45 20.99 4.78 -12.51
C GLU A 45 20.18 5.71 -13.43
N ALA A 46 19.45 6.68 -12.87
CA ALA A 46 18.69 7.66 -13.64
C ALA A 46 19.58 8.72 -14.33
N GLY A 47 20.77 8.98 -13.79
CA GLY A 47 21.71 9.98 -14.32
C GLY A 47 21.08 11.38 -14.37
N GLU A 48 21.12 12.02 -15.54
CA GLU A 48 20.54 13.35 -15.75
C GLU A 48 19.01 13.33 -15.98
N THR A 49 18.39 12.14 -16.01
CA THR A 49 16.94 12.01 -16.23
C THR A 49 16.17 12.02 -14.91
N PRO A 50 14.95 12.60 -14.87
CA PRO A 50 14.15 12.58 -13.65
C PRO A 50 13.79 11.16 -13.21
N LEU A 51 14.01 10.86 -11.92
CA LEU A 51 13.54 9.64 -11.28
C LEU A 51 12.07 9.79 -10.87
N TRP A 52 11.18 9.04 -11.52
CA TRP A 52 9.74 9.06 -11.23
C TRP A 52 9.41 8.21 -10.01
N VAL A 53 8.80 8.83 -9.01
CA VAL A 53 8.34 8.14 -7.80
C VAL A 53 6.83 7.93 -7.89
N PHE A 54 6.41 6.67 -7.74
CA PHE A 54 5.00 6.31 -7.61
C PHE A 54 4.73 5.84 -6.18
N ALA A 55 3.94 6.60 -5.43
CA ALA A 55 3.50 6.24 -4.09
C ALA A 55 2.05 5.78 -4.15
N TYR A 56 1.81 4.49 -3.89
CA TYR A 56 0.47 3.95 -3.67
C TYR A 56 0.24 3.79 -2.18
N GLY A 57 -0.69 4.56 -1.65
CA GLY A 57 -1.16 4.44 -0.28
C GLY A 57 -2.67 4.64 -0.26
N SER A 58 -3.37 3.79 0.47
CA SER A 58 -4.77 4.04 0.80
C SER A 58 -4.82 5.23 1.76
N LEU A 59 -5.59 6.28 1.44
CA LEU A 59 -5.92 7.40 2.34
C LEU A 59 -6.85 6.94 3.48
N ILE A 60 -6.55 5.79 4.08
CA ILE A 60 -7.29 5.27 5.22
C ILE A 60 -6.68 5.97 6.44
N TRP A 61 -7.35 7.06 6.83
CA TRP A 61 -7.28 7.63 8.16
C TRP A 61 -8.15 6.81 9.12
#